data_AF-A0A7V2S4V1-F1
#
_entry.id   AF-A0A7V2S4V1-F1
#
_cell.length_a   1.000
_cell.length_b   1.000
_cell.length_c   1.000
_cell.angle_alpha   90.00
_cell.angle_beta   90.00
_cell.angle_gamma   90.00
#
_symmetry.space_group_name_H-M   'P 1'
#
loop_
_entity.id
_entity.type
_entity.pdbx_description
1 polymer ?
#
loop_
_entity_poly.entity_id
_entity_poly.type
_entity_poly.pdbx_seq_one_letter_code
_entity_poly.pdbx_strand_id
1 'polypeptide(L)'
;RIDLDPTKMEVGKNYIEDVRTAGNIRLPNGNVTSVKWYQFKVPIQLPTKVVGNINNFQSIRFMRVFMKGFSKPIICRFATFSLVRGEWRNYMHSLLAQGEYLPGDAGNRTKFVISTVNVEENSNRIPIPYVIPPGIEREVNFGTTNYVRLNEQSLQFTVVDLKDGDARGAYKNTSFDFRQYKKVKMYVHAEKLKADEDLKDGDLTVFIRIGTDFTHNYYEYEMPLKVTPWYTSSADPDAIWPEQNRMELVLDKLVKAKQDRNVAMRDPNSDVNLSRPFIEYDGGNKITVVGNPSFSDVKGILIGVRNPKQRGANLDDDGQKKDAIVWVDELRLTDFNKSPGWAGTGRLEANLSDFGRVMVNGAYTSAGFGSLDQKLNVISQDNIVNYTVATDLDLGKLLPKKTGIKIPVHVDYGKGINTPRYNPLNPDTKLKDDLNTYVDKAERDSVKQMAVDYTRRTNINIMNLRKERTNTGKKKNRKPQVYDLENFNFSFAYSQIFHRNIDIASDRMKTYRGGLGYNFNTRPKNFRPFS
;
A
#
# COMPACT_ATOMS: atom_id res chain seq x y z
N ARG A 1 30.56 -24.80 7.03
CA ARG A 1 31.12 -26.00 7.71
C ARG A 1 30.83 -25.87 9.18
N ILE A 2 30.36 -26.93 9.84
CA ILE A 2 30.14 -26.95 11.31
C ILE A 2 31.23 -27.83 11.91
N ASP A 3 31.91 -27.34 12.94
CA ASP A 3 32.93 -28.09 13.68
C ASP A 3 32.32 -28.61 15.00
N LEU A 4 32.20 -29.93 15.14
CA LEU A 4 31.65 -30.57 16.35
C LEU A 4 32.77 -30.84 17.36
N ASP A 5 33.33 -29.77 17.91
CA ASP A 5 34.37 -29.79 18.94
C ASP A 5 33.80 -29.26 20.27
N PRO A 6 33.80 -30.03 21.37
CA PRO A 6 33.25 -29.60 22.65
C PRO A 6 33.79 -28.25 23.14
N THR A 7 35.03 -27.89 22.78
CA THR A 7 35.67 -26.61 23.16
C THR A 7 35.19 -25.41 22.34
N LYS A 8 34.46 -25.64 21.24
CA LYS A 8 33.97 -24.61 20.31
C LYS A 8 32.43 -24.56 20.22
N MET A 9 31.75 -25.23 21.14
CA MET A 9 30.28 -25.32 21.18
C MET A 9 29.72 -24.26 22.13
N GLU A 10 30.04 -22.99 21.83
CA GLU A 10 29.59 -21.81 22.56
C GLU A 10 28.60 -21.00 21.72
N VAL A 11 27.63 -20.35 22.37
CA VAL A 11 26.66 -19.45 21.71
C VAL A 11 27.40 -18.32 20.99
N GLY A 12 26.98 -18.00 19.76
CA GLY A 12 27.60 -16.98 18.91
C GLY A 12 28.79 -17.48 18.09
N LYS A 13 29.29 -18.70 18.33
CA LYS A 13 30.33 -19.35 17.53
C LYS A 13 29.73 -20.54 16.77
N ASN A 14 30.38 -20.93 15.67
CA ASN A 14 30.05 -22.17 14.94
C ASN A 14 28.56 -22.30 14.53
N TYR A 15 27.90 -21.17 14.25
CA TYR A 15 26.47 -21.09 13.89
C TYR A 15 25.49 -21.53 15.01
N ILE A 16 25.94 -21.53 16.27
CA ILE A 16 25.10 -21.83 17.43
C ILE A 16 24.41 -20.55 17.89
N GLU A 17 23.09 -20.51 17.80
CA GLU A 17 22.27 -19.38 18.26
C GLU A 17 21.86 -19.53 19.73
N ASP A 18 21.61 -20.77 20.16
CA ASP A 18 21.13 -21.05 21.51
C ASP A 18 21.57 -22.44 21.99
N VAL A 19 21.68 -22.59 23.31
CA VAL A 19 21.99 -23.85 24.00
C VAL A 19 21.07 -24.02 25.19
N ARG A 20 20.12 -24.95 25.08
CA ARG A 20 19.22 -25.30 26.17
C ARG A 20 19.73 -26.51 26.93
N THR A 21 19.98 -26.35 28.23
CA THR A 21 20.34 -27.47 29.11
C THR A 21 19.08 -28.00 29.78
N ALA A 22 18.67 -29.21 29.40
CA ALA A 22 17.59 -29.93 30.07
C ALA A 22 18.19 -30.82 31.16
N GLY A 23 18.04 -30.39 32.42
CA GLY A 23 18.45 -31.16 33.60
C GLY A 23 17.38 -32.15 34.05
N ASN A 24 17.76 -33.02 34.98
CA ASN A 24 16.85 -33.91 35.70
C ASN A 24 16.02 -34.87 34.84
N ILE A 25 16.56 -35.33 33.71
CA ILE A 25 15.88 -36.28 32.82
C ILE A 25 16.01 -37.68 33.42
N ARG A 26 14.89 -38.24 33.86
CA ARG A 26 14.82 -39.62 34.36
C ARG A 26 14.82 -40.59 33.18
N LEU A 27 15.87 -41.40 33.10
CA LEU A 27 16.00 -42.46 32.12
C LEU A 27 15.18 -43.70 32.54
N PRO A 28 14.81 -44.60 31.61
CA PRO A 28 14.07 -45.82 31.94
C PRO A 28 14.78 -46.74 32.95
N ASN A 29 16.11 -46.64 33.05
CA ASN A 29 16.91 -47.38 34.04
C ASN A 29 16.92 -46.72 35.44
N GLY A 30 16.14 -45.67 35.65
CA GLY A 30 16.04 -44.96 36.93
C GLY A 30 17.10 -43.88 37.16
N ASN A 31 18.16 -43.83 36.34
CA ASN A 31 19.19 -42.81 36.45
C ASN A 31 18.69 -41.44 35.98
N VAL A 32 19.26 -40.39 36.55
CA VAL A 32 18.97 -39.00 36.17
C VAL A 32 20.15 -38.45 35.39
N THR A 33 19.89 -37.81 34.26
CA THR A 33 20.92 -37.20 33.43
C THR A 33 20.54 -35.78 33.01
N SER A 34 21.53 -35.04 32.50
CA SER A 34 21.34 -33.75 31.85
C SER A 34 21.75 -33.84 30.38
N VAL A 35 20.99 -33.22 29.50
CA VAL A 35 21.32 -33.13 28.07
C VAL A 35 21.35 -31.68 27.63
N LYS A 36 22.21 -31.37 26.66
CA LYS A 36 22.26 -30.07 26.00
C LYS A 36 21.66 -30.17 24.61
N TRP A 37 20.74 -29.27 24.30
CA TRP A 37 20.16 -29.07 22.98
C TRP A 37 20.82 -27.85 22.35
N TYR A 38 21.56 -28.06 21.26
CA TYR A 38 22.22 -26.99 20.52
C TYR A 38 21.35 -26.61 19.32
N GLN A 39 21.02 -25.33 19.19
CA GLN A 39 20.31 -24.79 18.05
C GLN A 39 21.31 -24.22 17.03
N PHE A 40 21.43 -24.88 15.88
CA PHE A 40 22.27 -24.40 14.77
C PHE A 40 21.42 -23.65 13.74
N LYS A 41 21.80 -22.41 13.39
CA LYS A 41 21.22 -21.67 12.25
C LYS A 41 22.32 -21.29 11.26
N VAL A 42 22.34 -21.98 10.11
CA VAL A 42 23.38 -21.80 9.09
C VAL A 42 22.86 -20.94 7.94
N PRO A 43 23.45 -19.77 7.67
CA PRO A 43 23.04 -18.92 6.54
C PRO A 43 23.51 -19.52 5.22
N ILE A 44 22.56 -19.92 4.38
CA ILE A 44 22.85 -20.59 3.09
C ILE A 44 23.51 -19.63 2.10
N GLN A 45 23.21 -18.32 2.18
CA GLN A 45 23.72 -17.30 1.26
C GLN A 45 25.19 -16.93 1.49
N LEU A 46 25.79 -17.35 2.61
CA LEU A 46 27.19 -17.07 2.95
C LEU A 46 28.00 -18.39 2.97
N PRO A 47 28.28 -19.00 1.81
CA PRO A 47 28.98 -20.27 1.77
C PRO A 47 30.44 -20.11 2.22
N THR A 48 30.91 -21.05 3.05
CA THR A 48 32.34 -21.11 3.44
C THR A 48 33.25 -21.48 2.26
N LYS A 49 32.72 -22.25 1.30
CA LYS A 49 33.44 -22.70 0.11
C LYS A 49 32.45 -22.92 -1.03
N VAL A 50 32.80 -22.42 -2.21
CA VAL A 50 32.10 -22.68 -3.46
C VAL A 50 32.93 -23.69 -4.28
N VAL A 51 32.30 -24.74 -4.79
CA VAL A 51 32.95 -25.77 -5.62
C VAL A 51 32.22 -25.84 -6.96
N GLY A 52 32.96 -25.68 -8.06
CA GLY A 52 32.39 -25.59 -9.41
C GLY A 52 31.87 -24.18 -9.74
N ASN A 53 31.06 -24.07 -10.79
CA ASN A 53 30.59 -22.80 -11.36
C ASN A 53 29.16 -22.46 -10.93
N ILE A 54 28.92 -22.35 -9.62
CA ILE A 54 27.63 -21.88 -9.10
C ILE A 54 27.67 -20.37 -8.89
N ASN A 55 26.79 -19.65 -9.60
CA ASN A 55 26.71 -18.19 -9.53
C ASN A 55 25.57 -17.69 -8.63
N ASN A 56 24.54 -18.50 -8.40
CA ASN A 56 23.40 -18.14 -7.54
C ASN A 56 22.68 -19.38 -6.99
N PHE A 57 21.69 -19.14 -6.12
CA PHE A 57 20.87 -20.18 -5.48
C PHE A 57 19.48 -20.36 -6.13
N GLN A 58 19.29 -19.96 -7.38
CA GLN A 58 17.98 -20.06 -8.06
C GLN A 58 17.56 -21.51 -8.36
N SER A 59 18.53 -22.42 -8.50
CA SER A 59 18.29 -23.83 -8.82
C SER A 59 19.16 -24.72 -7.95
N ILE A 60 18.63 -25.11 -6.78
CA ILE A 60 19.27 -26.07 -5.87
C ILE A 60 18.41 -27.34 -5.84
N ARG A 61 18.99 -28.46 -6.28
CA ARG A 61 18.26 -29.74 -6.40
C ARG A 61 18.54 -30.72 -5.26
N PHE A 62 19.75 -30.68 -4.71
CA PHE A 62 20.21 -31.66 -3.73
C PHE A 62 20.92 -30.98 -2.58
N MET A 63 20.65 -31.46 -1.37
CA MET A 63 21.41 -31.15 -0.17
C MET A 63 22.14 -32.42 0.26
N ARG A 64 23.46 -32.32 0.45
CA ARG A 64 24.28 -33.43 0.96
C ARG A 64 24.95 -33.03 2.27
N VAL A 65 24.66 -33.79 3.31
CA VAL A 65 25.33 -33.70 4.61
C VAL A 65 26.25 -34.91 4.75
N PHE A 66 27.49 -34.68 5.14
CA PHE A 66 28.43 -35.75 5.47
C PHE A 66 29.28 -35.33 6.67
N MET A 67 29.66 -36.31 7.47
CA MET A 67 30.40 -36.13 8.71
C MET A 67 31.78 -36.76 8.56
N LYS A 68 32.84 -36.05 8.93
CA LYS A 68 34.22 -36.55 8.84
C LYS A 68 35.07 -36.01 9.98
N GLY A 69 36.21 -36.67 10.26
CA GLY A 69 37.20 -36.19 11.22
C GLY A 69 36.95 -36.58 12.67
N PHE A 70 36.13 -37.61 12.93
CA PHE A 70 35.91 -38.15 14.27
C PHE A 70 36.89 -39.29 14.55
N SER A 71 37.51 -39.27 15.73
CA SER A 71 38.41 -40.33 16.20
C SER A 71 37.67 -41.52 16.83
N LYS A 72 36.40 -41.34 17.17
CA LYS A 72 35.50 -42.35 17.76
C LYS A 72 34.14 -42.31 17.06
N PRO A 73 33.34 -43.39 17.11
CA PRO A 73 31.96 -43.37 16.64
C PRO A 73 31.17 -42.26 17.34
N ILE A 74 30.40 -41.49 16.55
CA ILE A 74 29.53 -40.43 17.07
C ILE A 74 28.07 -40.68 16.66
N ILE A 75 27.14 -40.27 17.52
CA ILE A 75 25.70 -40.32 17.25
C ILE A 75 25.19 -38.88 17.28
N CYS A 76 24.70 -38.39 16.15
CA CYS A 76 24.00 -37.11 16.06
C CYS A 76 22.49 -37.36 16.06
N ARG A 77 21.78 -36.73 17.01
CA ARG A 77 20.32 -36.76 17.06
C ARG A 77 19.79 -35.37 16.71
N PHE A 78 19.02 -35.30 15.63
CA PHE A 78 18.38 -34.06 15.19
C PHE A 78 16.92 -34.12 15.66
N ALA A 79 16.52 -33.24 16.58
CA ALA A 79 15.11 -33.07 16.91
C ALA A 79 14.35 -32.53 15.69
N THR A 80 14.92 -31.51 15.05
CA THR A 80 14.45 -30.94 13.79
C THR A 80 15.64 -30.72 12.87
N PHE A 81 15.44 -30.96 11.58
CA PHE A 81 16.39 -30.63 10.53
C PHE A 81 15.61 -30.13 9.32
N SER A 82 15.52 -28.80 9.20
CA SER A 82 14.64 -28.14 8.23
C SER A 82 15.36 -27.02 7.49
N LEU A 83 14.90 -26.76 6.26
CA LEU A 83 15.24 -25.55 5.52
C LEU A 83 14.16 -24.53 5.79
N VAL A 84 14.53 -23.45 6.47
CA VAL A 84 13.60 -22.38 6.84
C VAL A 84 13.70 -21.26 5.81
N ARG A 85 12.55 -20.79 5.32
CA ARG A 85 12.44 -19.65 4.43
C ARG A 85 11.95 -18.44 5.22
N GLY A 86 12.74 -17.37 5.24
CA GLY A 86 12.29 -16.07 5.73
C GLY A 86 11.40 -15.34 4.73
N GLU A 87 10.44 -14.57 5.23
CA GLU A 87 9.67 -13.62 4.41
C GLU A 87 10.48 -12.36 4.09
N TRP A 88 11.32 -11.96 5.03
CA TRP A 88 12.27 -10.86 4.91
C TRP A 88 13.52 -11.30 4.15
N ARG A 89 13.97 -10.45 3.22
CA ARG A 89 15.13 -10.70 2.35
C ARG A 89 16.22 -9.70 2.63
N ASN A 90 17.47 -10.13 2.57
CA ASN A 90 18.61 -9.23 2.74
C ASN A 90 18.68 -8.22 1.59
N TYR A 91 18.83 -6.94 1.93
CA TYR A 91 19.03 -5.87 0.97
C TYR A 91 20.53 -5.75 0.63
N MET A 92 20.90 -6.18 -0.58
CA MET A 92 22.31 -6.32 -0.99
C MET A 92 22.91 -5.04 -1.59
N HIS A 93 22.12 -4.01 -1.83
CA HIS A 93 22.63 -2.74 -2.37
C HIS A 93 23.18 -1.86 -1.26
N SER A 94 24.08 -0.94 -1.65
CA SER A 94 24.69 -0.01 -0.69
C SER A 94 23.65 0.90 -0.07
N LEU A 95 23.74 1.07 1.24
CA LEU A 95 22.98 2.04 2.05
C LEU A 95 23.92 3.05 2.72
N LEU A 96 25.14 3.16 2.20
CA LEU A 96 26.19 4.04 2.71
C LEU A 96 25.73 5.50 2.62
N ALA A 97 25.94 6.28 3.68
CA ALA A 97 25.63 7.71 3.67
C ALA A 97 26.45 8.46 2.60
N GLN A 98 26.01 9.65 2.20
CA GLN A 98 26.84 10.49 1.33
C GLN A 98 27.97 11.16 2.15
N GLY A 99 29.16 11.28 1.57
CA GLY A 99 30.30 12.01 2.15
C GLY A 99 31.65 11.41 1.77
N GLU A 100 32.72 11.98 2.31
CA GLU A 100 34.08 11.46 2.11
C GLU A 100 34.32 10.22 2.98
N TYR A 101 34.95 9.20 2.41
CA TYR A 101 35.31 7.96 3.09
C TYR A 101 36.81 7.73 2.95
N LEU A 102 37.45 7.23 4.00
CA LEU A 102 38.86 6.89 3.95
C LEU A 102 39.08 5.77 2.91
N PRO A 103 40.20 5.79 2.14
CA PRO A 103 40.53 4.71 1.22
C PRO A 103 40.62 3.36 1.95
N GLY A 104 39.67 2.45 1.70
CA GLY A 104 39.54 1.15 2.37
C GLY A 104 38.24 0.95 3.14
N ASP A 105 37.52 2.04 3.46
CA ASP A 105 36.22 1.94 4.13
C ASP A 105 35.08 1.45 3.23
N ALA A 106 35.22 1.61 1.91
CA ALA A 106 34.30 1.05 0.92
C ALA A 106 34.30 -0.50 0.84
N GLY A 107 35.15 -1.20 1.60
CA GLY A 107 35.19 -2.67 1.63
C GLY A 107 34.03 -3.30 2.39
N ASN A 108 33.27 -4.19 1.71
CA ASN A 108 32.13 -4.97 2.23
C ASN A 108 32.55 -6.07 3.23
N ARG A 109 33.17 -5.70 4.35
CA ARG A 109 33.55 -6.62 5.44
C ARG A 109 32.46 -6.81 6.50
N THR A 110 31.45 -5.93 6.50
CA THR A 110 30.30 -6.02 7.39
C THR A 110 29.53 -7.31 7.14
N LYS A 111 29.37 -8.14 8.17
CA LYS A 111 28.53 -9.33 8.11
C LYS A 111 27.15 -8.98 8.62
N PHE A 112 26.15 -9.27 7.81
CA PHE A 112 24.75 -9.08 8.16
C PHE A 112 23.99 -10.38 7.98
N VAL A 113 23.40 -10.85 9.08
CA VAL A 113 22.60 -12.09 9.10
C VAL A 113 21.20 -11.74 9.58
N ILE A 114 20.21 -12.25 8.85
CA ILE A 114 18.80 -12.17 9.23
C ILE A 114 18.39 -13.53 9.77
N SER A 115 17.83 -13.53 10.98
CA SER A 115 17.28 -14.71 11.63
C SER A 115 15.96 -14.34 12.33
N THR A 116 15.43 -15.28 13.10
CA THR A 116 14.26 -15.06 13.95
C THR A 116 14.61 -15.47 15.38
N VAL A 117 14.02 -14.79 16.34
CA VAL A 117 14.06 -15.13 17.76
C VAL A 117 12.61 -15.34 18.22
N ASN A 118 12.36 -16.34 19.07
CA ASN A 118 10.99 -16.69 19.45
C ASN A 118 10.86 -17.16 20.90
N VAL A 119 9.64 -17.07 21.43
CA VAL A 119 9.35 -17.35 22.85
C VAL A 119 9.50 -18.83 23.23
N GLU A 120 9.25 -19.75 22.30
CA GLU A 120 9.30 -21.19 22.59
C GLU A 120 10.73 -21.74 22.64
N GLU A 121 11.62 -21.21 21.79
CA GLU A 121 13.00 -21.67 21.69
C GLU A 121 13.95 -20.80 22.51
N ASN A 122 13.77 -19.47 22.53
CA ASN A 122 14.78 -18.51 22.99
C ASN A 122 14.42 -17.79 24.31
N SER A 123 13.38 -18.24 25.02
CA SER A 123 13.00 -17.70 26.34
C SER A 123 14.05 -17.92 27.43
N ASN A 124 14.98 -18.85 27.24
CA ASN A 124 16.08 -19.12 28.18
C ASN A 124 17.45 -18.70 27.62
N ARG A 125 17.46 -17.91 26.55
CA ARG A 125 18.69 -17.41 25.92
C ARG A 125 19.48 -16.53 26.90
N ILE A 126 20.81 -16.61 26.81
CA ILE A 126 21.77 -15.80 27.56
C ILE A 126 22.58 -14.98 26.55
N PRO A 127 22.86 -13.69 26.78
CA PRO A 127 22.62 -12.92 28.01
C PRO A 127 21.21 -12.35 28.16
N ILE A 128 20.52 -12.07 27.05
CA ILE A 128 19.15 -11.52 27.07
C ILE A 128 18.18 -12.59 26.57
N PRO A 129 17.21 -13.00 27.41
CA PRO A 129 16.15 -13.91 27.02
C PRO A 129 15.13 -13.22 26.13
N TYR A 130 14.50 -13.97 25.23
CA TYR A 130 13.37 -13.43 24.48
C TYR A 130 12.09 -13.44 25.32
N VAL A 131 11.47 -12.27 25.43
CA VAL A 131 10.15 -12.08 26.07
C VAL A 131 9.22 -11.36 25.10
N ILE A 132 7.93 -11.69 25.18
CA ILE A 132 6.90 -11.04 24.35
C ILE A 132 6.88 -9.55 24.70
N PRO A 133 6.82 -8.64 23.70
CA PRO A 133 6.76 -7.21 23.98
C PRO A 133 5.60 -6.81 24.89
N PRO A 134 5.78 -5.81 25.77
CA PRO A 134 4.72 -5.32 26.66
C PRO A 134 3.45 -4.92 25.90
N GLY A 135 2.32 -5.46 26.34
CA GLY A 135 1.00 -5.22 25.75
C GLY A 135 0.64 -6.12 24.55
N ILE A 136 1.51 -7.06 24.18
CA ILE A 136 1.22 -8.08 23.17
C ILE A 136 0.90 -9.40 23.84
N GLU A 137 -0.13 -10.08 23.33
CA GLU A 137 -0.54 -11.40 23.80
C GLU A 137 -0.38 -12.42 22.68
N ARG A 138 -0.03 -13.66 23.05
CA ARG A 138 0.07 -14.75 22.08
C ARG A 138 -1.30 -15.08 21.52
N GLU A 139 -1.39 -15.17 20.20
CA GLU A 139 -2.59 -15.66 19.54
C GLU A 139 -2.94 -17.07 20.01
N VAL A 140 -4.22 -17.31 20.23
CA VAL A 140 -4.75 -18.62 20.62
C VAL A 140 -5.50 -19.19 19.44
N ASN A 141 -5.05 -20.35 18.95
CA ASN A 141 -5.81 -21.11 17.99
C ASN A 141 -6.86 -21.95 18.74
N PHE A 142 -8.13 -21.68 18.47
CA PHE A 142 -9.27 -22.38 19.04
C PHE A 142 -9.52 -23.68 18.25
N GLY A 143 -8.88 -24.77 18.70
CA GLY A 143 -9.19 -26.12 18.21
C GLY A 143 -10.48 -26.67 18.83
N THR A 144 -11.04 -27.73 18.24
CA THR A 144 -12.28 -28.38 18.72
C THR A 144 -12.17 -28.98 20.13
N THR A 145 -10.96 -29.29 20.60
CA THR A 145 -10.73 -29.94 21.90
C THR A 145 -9.62 -29.32 22.75
N ASN A 146 -8.78 -28.44 22.19
CA ASN A 146 -7.65 -27.85 22.92
C ASN A 146 -7.35 -26.42 22.46
N TYR A 147 -6.89 -25.61 23.41
CA TYR A 147 -6.35 -24.27 23.17
C TYR A 147 -4.85 -24.39 22.90
N VAL A 148 -4.40 -24.01 21.70
CA VAL A 148 -2.97 -23.99 21.35
C VAL A 148 -2.53 -22.55 21.17
N ARG A 149 -1.58 -22.09 21.99
CA ARG A 149 -0.96 -20.78 21.81
C ARG A 149 -0.01 -20.85 20.62
N LEU A 150 -0.18 -19.96 19.65
CA LEU A 150 0.74 -19.84 18.53
C LEU A 150 2.10 -19.31 19.00
N ASN A 151 3.15 -19.67 18.28
CA ASN A 151 4.49 -19.18 18.58
C ASN A 151 4.58 -17.70 18.18
N GLU A 152 5.18 -16.90 19.05
CA GLU A 152 5.40 -15.48 18.86
C GLU A 152 6.89 -15.28 18.57
N GLN A 153 7.21 -14.55 17.51
CA GLN A 153 8.56 -14.44 16.94
C GLN A 153 8.87 -13.03 16.44
N SER A 154 10.08 -12.55 16.74
CA SER A 154 10.66 -11.33 16.21
C SER A 154 11.66 -11.59 15.08
N LEU A 155 11.83 -10.59 14.22
CA LEU A 155 12.92 -10.52 13.25
C LEU A 155 14.22 -10.15 13.96
N GLN A 156 15.29 -10.92 13.79
CA GLN A 156 16.60 -10.63 14.36
C GLN A 156 17.60 -10.23 13.28
N PHE A 157 18.29 -9.13 13.52
CA PHE A 157 19.44 -8.66 12.77
C PHE A 157 20.70 -8.86 13.59
N THR A 158 21.62 -9.69 13.10
CA THR A 158 22.96 -9.80 13.66
C THR A 158 23.93 -9.07 12.73
N VAL A 159 24.56 -8.03 13.26
CA VAL A 159 25.45 -7.15 12.52
C VAL A 159 26.84 -7.21 13.15
N VAL A 160 27.86 -7.39 12.31
CA VAL A 160 29.28 -7.41 12.71
C VAL A 160 30.05 -6.49 11.77
N ASP A 161 30.94 -5.67 12.32
CA ASP A 161 31.82 -4.74 11.58
C ASP A 161 30.99 -3.68 10.81
N LEU A 162 29.92 -3.13 11.42
CA LEU A 162 29.13 -2.05 10.82
C LEU A 162 29.88 -0.74 10.89
N LYS A 163 30.37 -0.27 9.75
CA LYS A 163 31.22 0.91 9.66
C LYS A 163 30.45 2.21 9.88
N ASP A 164 31.18 3.24 10.26
CA ASP A 164 30.70 4.62 10.38
C ASP A 164 29.98 5.07 9.10
N GLY A 165 28.74 5.54 9.24
CA GLY A 165 27.88 5.95 8.13
C GLY A 165 27.33 4.83 7.23
N ASP A 166 27.57 3.56 7.55
CA ASP A 166 27.03 2.41 6.80
C ASP A 166 25.74 1.86 7.44
N ALA A 167 24.94 1.17 6.63
CA ALA A 167 23.68 0.58 7.05
C ALA A 167 23.44 -0.78 6.39
N ARG A 168 22.76 -1.67 7.10
CA ARG A 168 22.32 -2.97 6.59
C ARG A 168 20.86 -3.18 6.95
N GLY A 169 20.12 -3.87 6.09
CA GLY A 169 18.69 -4.04 6.29
C GLY A 169 18.10 -5.20 5.54
N ALA A 170 16.88 -5.53 5.93
CA ALA A 170 16.06 -6.52 5.28
C ALA A 170 14.83 -5.84 4.69
N TYR A 171 14.32 -6.38 3.59
CA TYR A 171 13.12 -5.88 2.94
C TYR A 171 12.07 -6.97 2.75
N LYS A 172 10.81 -6.54 2.76
CA LYS A 172 9.64 -7.34 2.45
C LYS A 172 8.82 -6.61 1.39
N ASN A 173 8.45 -7.34 0.34
CA ASN A 173 7.54 -6.81 -0.67
C ASN A 173 6.12 -6.85 -0.13
N THR A 174 5.35 -5.80 -0.39
CA THR A 174 3.95 -5.69 0.00
C THR A 174 3.16 -5.01 -1.12
N SER A 175 1.84 -4.96 -0.97
CA SER A 175 0.93 -4.27 -1.86
C SER A 175 -0.23 -3.78 -1.01
N PHE A 176 0.05 -2.77 -0.19
CA PHE A 176 -0.86 -2.31 0.85
C PHE A 176 -1.04 -0.79 0.80
N ASP A 177 -2.28 -0.33 0.99
CA ASP A 177 -2.64 1.08 1.04
C ASP A 177 -2.64 1.56 2.49
N PHE A 178 -1.72 2.46 2.81
CA PHE A 178 -1.49 2.99 4.14
C PHE A 178 -2.41 4.18 4.45
N ARG A 179 -3.11 4.76 3.46
CA ARG A 179 -3.87 6.02 3.57
C ARG A 179 -5.07 5.97 4.52
N GLN A 180 -5.56 4.78 4.83
CA GLN A 180 -6.67 4.58 5.78
C GLN A 180 -6.20 4.49 7.24
N TYR A 181 -4.89 4.55 7.48
CA TYR A 181 -4.27 4.45 8.81
C TYR A 181 -3.53 5.75 9.13
N LYS A 182 -3.34 6.03 10.42
CA LYS A 182 -2.61 7.23 10.84
C LYS A 182 -1.18 6.92 11.27
N LYS A 183 -0.90 5.70 11.73
CA LYS A 183 0.39 5.37 12.33
C LYS A 183 0.89 3.99 11.96
N VAL A 184 2.21 3.87 11.82
CA VAL A 184 2.95 2.60 11.85
C VAL A 184 3.57 2.47 13.23
N LYS A 185 3.41 1.30 13.87
CA LYS A 185 4.07 0.98 15.14
C LYS A 185 4.92 -0.28 14.98
N MET A 186 6.06 -0.32 15.65
CA MET A 186 6.85 -1.53 15.85
C MET A 186 7.66 -1.44 17.15
N TYR A 187 7.99 -2.59 17.71
CA TYR A 187 8.89 -2.69 18.86
C TYR A 187 10.29 -2.99 18.36
N VAL A 188 11.29 -2.37 18.99
CA VAL A 188 12.69 -2.60 18.64
C VAL A 188 13.49 -2.87 19.91
N HIS A 189 14.37 -3.85 19.82
CA HIS A 189 15.32 -4.18 20.88
C HIS A 189 16.74 -4.09 20.30
N ALA A 190 17.69 -3.63 21.10
CA ALA A 190 19.10 -3.60 20.73
C ALA A 190 19.94 -4.14 21.89
N GLU A 191 20.89 -5.00 21.58
CA GLU A 191 21.86 -5.56 22.52
C GLU A 191 23.26 -5.65 21.88
N LYS A 192 24.26 -5.76 22.73
CA LYS A 192 25.65 -6.01 22.31
C LYS A 192 25.76 -7.43 21.71
N LEU A 193 26.72 -7.63 20.82
CA LEU A 193 27.03 -8.98 20.37
C LEU A 193 27.85 -9.77 21.42
N LYS A 194 28.74 -9.09 22.14
CA LYS A 194 29.59 -9.65 23.21
C LYS A 194 29.67 -8.68 24.39
N ALA A 195 30.08 -9.20 25.55
CA ALA A 195 30.13 -8.44 26.80
C ALA A 195 31.12 -7.27 26.76
N ASP A 196 32.20 -7.41 26.00
CA ASP A 196 33.31 -6.47 25.86
C ASP A 196 33.10 -5.39 24.79
N GLU A 197 32.01 -5.46 24.00
CA GLU A 197 31.71 -4.46 22.99
C GLU A 197 31.31 -3.11 23.64
N ASP A 198 31.89 -2.01 23.16
CA ASP A 198 31.52 -0.64 23.57
C ASP A 198 30.39 -0.11 22.67
N LEU A 199 29.18 -0.61 22.94
CA LEU A 199 27.94 -0.11 22.34
C LEU A 199 27.17 0.71 23.39
N LYS A 200 26.94 1.99 23.08
CA LYS A 200 26.23 2.96 23.92
C LYS A 200 24.87 3.33 23.33
N ASP A 201 24.04 3.96 24.16
CA ASP A 201 22.74 4.49 23.74
C ASP A 201 22.96 5.56 22.65
N GLY A 202 22.25 5.44 21.53
CA GLY A 202 22.34 6.38 20.41
C GLY A 202 23.40 6.03 19.35
N ASP A 203 24.33 5.12 19.63
CA ASP A 203 25.37 4.68 18.66
C ASP A 203 24.76 4.05 17.40
N LEU A 204 23.62 3.38 17.56
CA LEU A 204 22.90 2.75 16.45
C LEU A 204 21.52 3.37 16.30
N THR A 205 21.07 3.45 15.06
CA THR A 205 19.70 3.82 14.73
C THR A 205 19.02 2.66 14.03
N VAL A 206 17.72 2.51 14.27
CA VAL A 206 16.83 1.70 13.43
C VAL A 206 16.15 2.62 12.45
N PHE A 207 16.01 2.17 11.20
CA PHE A 207 15.26 2.92 10.21
C PHE A 207 14.29 2.02 9.45
N ILE A 208 13.17 2.60 9.03
CA ILE A 208 12.19 1.98 8.16
C ILE A 208 12.02 2.83 6.90
N ARG A 209 12.20 2.20 5.73
CA ARG A 209 11.86 2.76 4.42
C ARG A 209 10.54 2.20 3.93
N ILE A 210 9.66 3.09 3.48
CA ILE A 210 8.34 2.77 2.96
C ILE A 210 8.18 3.49 1.62
N GLY A 211 7.89 2.75 0.56
CA GLY A 211 7.77 3.36 -0.76
C GLY A 211 7.46 2.38 -1.90
N THR A 212 7.57 2.89 -3.12
CA THR A 212 7.48 2.09 -4.34
C THR A 212 8.81 1.41 -4.66
N ASP A 213 9.92 1.98 -4.19
CA ASP A 213 11.26 1.40 -4.23
C ASP A 213 12.05 1.76 -2.95
N PHE A 214 13.34 1.41 -2.90
CA PHE A 214 14.21 1.67 -1.74
C PHE A 214 15.33 2.69 -2.01
N THR A 215 15.40 3.27 -3.21
CA THR A 215 16.55 4.08 -3.67
C THR A 215 16.16 5.44 -4.23
N HIS A 216 15.03 5.54 -4.95
CA HIS A 216 14.60 6.75 -5.63
C HIS A 216 13.27 7.29 -5.11
N ASN A 217 12.37 6.45 -4.59
CA ASN A 217 11.02 6.83 -4.19
C ASN A 217 10.65 6.16 -2.87
N TYR A 218 11.13 6.74 -1.77
CA TYR A 218 10.83 6.25 -0.43
C TYR A 218 10.72 7.39 0.59
N TYR A 219 9.90 7.11 1.60
CA TYR A 219 9.99 7.74 2.90
C TYR A 219 10.91 6.92 3.79
N GLU A 220 11.79 7.55 4.56
CA GLU A 220 12.56 6.91 5.63
C GLU A 220 12.24 7.58 6.96
N TYR A 221 12.01 6.78 7.98
CA TYR A 221 11.94 7.21 9.38
C TYR A 221 13.05 6.51 10.15
N GLU A 222 13.88 7.29 10.83
CA GLU A 222 15.08 6.84 11.53
C GLU A 222 15.01 7.28 13.00
N MET A 223 15.28 6.34 13.91
CA MET A 223 15.15 6.51 15.35
C MET A 223 16.40 5.95 16.05
N PRO A 224 17.04 6.71 16.97
CA PRO A 224 18.16 6.22 17.78
C PRO A 224 17.71 5.12 18.73
N LEU A 225 18.59 4.13 18.94
CA LEU A 225 18.32 2.97 19.78
C LEU A 225 18.95 3.14 21.16
N LYS A 226 18.18 2.75 22.17
CA LYS A 226 18.65 2.48 23.51
C LYS A 226 19.10 1.02 23.61
N VAL A 227 20.29 0.80 24.18
CA VAL A 227 20.88 -0.52 24.33
C VAL A 227 20.36 -1.16 25.61
N THR A 228 19.94 -2.42 25.52
CA THR A 228 19.50 -3.18 26.68
C THR A 228 20.71 -3.54 27.55
N PRO A 229 20.65 -3.31 28.88
CA PRO A 229 21.73 -3.69 29.78
C PRO A 229 22.08 -5.19 29.66
N TRP A 230 23.38 -5.50 29.71
CA TRP A 230 23.86 -6.87 29.65
C TRP A 230 23.32 -7.70 30.82
N TYR A 231 22.90 -8.94 30.57
CA TYR A 231 22.25 -9.82 31.56
C TYR A 231 20.91 -9.29 32.12
N THR A 232 20.13 -8.59 31.32
CA THR A 232 18.73 -8.25 31.69
C THR A 232 17.89 -9.52 31.85
N SER A 233 17.13 -9.58 32.94
CA SER A 233 16.28 -10.72 33.29
C SER A 233 14.96 -10.71 32.51
N SER A 234 14.40 -11.89 32.24
CA SER A 234 13.06 -12.03 31.65
C SER A 234 11.94 -11.48 32.54
N ALA A 235 12.22 -11.22 33.82
CA ALA A 235 11.30 -10.58 34.75
C ALA A 235 11.11 -9.06 34.49
N ASP A 236 11.95 -8.44 33.65
CA ASP A 236 11.85 -7.03 33.27
C ASP A 236 11.69 -6.86 31.74
N PRO A 237 10.47 -7.07 31.20
CA PRO A 237 10.20 -6.92 29.78
C PRO A 237 10.38 -5.49 29.27
N ASP A 238 10.17 -4.47 30.11
CA ASP A 238 10.32 -3.06 29.72
C ASP A 238 11.80 -2.67 29.59
N ALA A 239 12.72 -3.32 30.30
CA ALA A 239 14.15 -3.16 30.04
C ALA A 239 14.59 -3.80 28.70
N ILE A 240 14.00 -4.94 28.32
CA ILE A 240 14.27 -5.61 27.04
C ILE A 240 13.62 -4.85 25.87
N TRP A 241 12.41 -4.35 26.05
CA TRP A 241 11.65 -3.57 25.07
C TRP A 241 11.42 -2.14 25.58
N PRO A 242 12.49 -1.31 25.65
CA PRO A 242 12.42 0.02 26.23
C PRO A 242 11.45 0.90 25.46
N GLU A 243 10.74 1.77 26.18
CA GLU A 243 9.76 2.67 25.58
C GLU A 243 10.38 3.58 24.50
N GLN A 244 11.64 3.97 24.69
CA GLN A 244 12.41 4.76 23.74
C GLN A 244 12.62 4.04 22.39
N ASN A 245 12.61 2.71 22.38
CA ASN A 245 12.73 1.91 21.16
C ASN A 245 11.37 1.47 20.58
N ARG A 246 10.25 1.93 21.15
CA ARG A 246 8.93 1.72 20.56
C ARG A 246 8.74 2.74 19.44
N MET A 247 8.98 2.32 18.20
CA MET A 247 8.78 3.21 17.07
C MET A 247 7.28 3.49 16.87
N GLU A 248 6.92 4.76 16.96
CA GLU A 248 5.59 5.26 16.59
C GLU A 248 5.71 6.30 15.49
N LEU A 249 5.57 5.84 14.25
CA LEU A 249 5.66 6.66 13.05
C LEU A 249 4.28 7.20 12.70
N VAL A 250 4.11 8.52 12.75
CA VAL A 250 2.87 9.20 12.35
C VAL A 250 2.93 9.53 10.86
N LEU A 251 2.09 8.87 10.06
CA LEU A 251 2.13 8.94 8.59
C LEU A 251 1.95 10.37 8.07
N ASP A 252 1.07 11.16 8.71
CA ASP A 252 0.84 12.57 8.35
C ASP A 252 2.12 13.42 8.45
N LYS A 253 3.07 13.09 9.35
CA LYS A 253 4.35 13.83 9.45
C LYS A 253 5.23 13.59 8.22
N LEU A 254 5.21 12.38 7.65
CA LEU A 254 5.97 12.06 6.44
C LEU A 254 5.36 12.75 5.21
N VAL A 255 4.02 12.75 5.12
CA VAL A 255 3.32 13.50 4.07
C VAL A 255 3.62 15.00 4.19
N LYS A 256 3.63 15.54 5.42
CA LYS A 256 3.99 16.94 5.67
C LYS A 256 5.42 17.25 5.22
N ALA A 257 6.41 16.45 5.61
CA ALA A 257 7.79 16.65 5.17
C ALA A 257 7.93 16.66 3.64
N LYS A 258 7.14 15.83 2.94
CA LYS A 258 7.07 15.85 1.48
C LYS A 258 6.38 17.10 0.93
N GLN A 259 5.33 17.59 1.59
CA GLN A 259 4.69 18.85 1.21
C GLN A 259 5.64 20.03 1.38
N ASP A 260 6.33 20.11 2.51
CA ASP A 260 7.31 21.15 2.82
C ASP A 260 8.46 21.11 1.79
N ARG A 261 8.94 19.91 1.43
CA ARG A 261 9.85 19.70 0.29
C ARG A 261 9.29 20.26 -1.01
N ASN A 262 8.07 19.87 -1.38
CA ASN A 262 7.44 20.29 -2.64
C ASN A 262 7.23 21.81 -2.70
N VAL A 263 6.92 22.45 -1.58
CA VAL A 263 6.83 23.93 -1.49
C VAL A 263 8.21 24.54 -1.68
N ALA A 264 9.24 24.03 -0.99
CA ALA A 264 10.61 24.49 -1.16
C ALA A 264 11.12 24.32 -2.60
N MET A 265 10.68 23.29 -3.34
CA MET A 265 11.02 23.09 -4.75
C MET A 265 10.40 24.13 -5.71
N ARG A 266 9.28 24.75 -5.32
CA ARG A 266 8.63 25.79 -6.15
C ARG A 266 9.30 27.14 -5.99
N ASP A 267 10.11 27.34 -4.95
CA ASP A 267 10.92 28.55 -4.80
C ASP A 267 12.05 28.53 -5.85
N PRO A 268 12.10 29.52 -6.77
CA PRO A 268 13.16 29.62 -7.77
C PRO A 268 14.58 29.72 -7.19
N ASN A 269 14.73 30.11 -5.91
CA ASN A 269 16.02 30.28 -5.24
C ASN A 269 16.45 29.04 -4.43
N SER A 270 15.70 27.94 -4.50
CA SER A 270 15.95 26.73 -3.72
C SER A 270 16.67 25.65 -4.54
N ASP A 271 17.67 25.01 -3.92
CA ASP A 271 18.40 23.87 -4.51
C ASP A 271 17.73 22.50 -4.25
N VAL A 272 16.55 22.51 -3.63
CA VAL A 272 15.79 21.29 -3.30
C VAL A 272 15.28 20.64 -4.60
N ASN A 273 15.42 19.31 -4.70
CA ASN A 273 14.92 18.57 -5.85
C ASN A 273 14.48 17.15 -5.45
N LEU A 274 13.91 16.42 -6.41
CA LEU A 274 13.39 15.06 -6.19
C LEU A 274 14.48 14.01 -5.98
N SER A 275 15.69 14.19 -6.54
CA SER A 275 16.75 13.17 -6.50
C SER A 275 17.61 13.25 -5.24
N ARG A 276 17.59 14.39 -4.53
CA ARG A 276 18.31 14.57 -3.26
C ARG A 276 17.41 14.26 -2.07
N PRO A 277 17.95 13.62 -1.01
CA PRO A 277 17.22 13.44 0.23
C PRO A 277 16.85 14.78 0.87
N PHE A 278 15.56 14.97 1.12
CA PHE A 278 15.05 16.07 1.92
C PHE A 278 14.83 15.58 3.36
N ILE A 279 15.37 16.29 4.34
CA ILE A 279 15.43 15.82 5.72
C ILE A 279 14.69 16.79 6.63
N GLU A 280 13.81 16.24 7.47
CA GLU A 280 13.18 16.94 8.59
C GLU A 280 13.38 16.16 9.88
N TYR A 281 13.30 16.86 11.01
CA TYR A 281 13.46 16.28 12.34
C TYR A 281 12.12 16.24 13.07
N ASP A 282 11.84 15.10 13.69
CA ASP A 282 10.70 14.87 14.56
C ASP A 282 11.20 14.59 15.99
N GLY A 283 11.51 15.66 16.73
CA GLY A 283 12.23 15.53 17.99
C GLY A 283 13.63 14.96 17.77
N GLY A 284 13.94 13.82 18.41
CA GLY A 284 15.20 13.09 18.21
C GLY A 284 15.22 12.18 16.98
N ASN A 285 14.09 12.05 16.27
CA ASN A 285 13.95 11.16 15.11
C ASN A 285 14.12 11.93 13.81
N LYS A 286 14.48 11.22 12.75
CA LYS A 286 14.79 11.81 11.44
C LYS A 286 13.86 11.27 10.36
N ILE A 287 13.20 12.18 9.65
CA ILE A 287 12.35 11.91 8.50
C ILE A 287 13.14 12.27 7.25
N THR A 288 13.22 11.35 6.29
CA THR A 288 13.84 11.60 5.00
C THR A 288 12.86 11.28 3.87
N VAL A 289 12.77 12.17 2.89
CA VAL A 289 11.93 11.99 1.69
C VAL A 289 12.82 12.02 0.45
N VAL A 290 12.74 10.98 -0.38
CA VAL A 290 13.45 10.88 -1.67
C VAL A 290 12.44 10.59 -2.77
N GLY A 291 12.50 11.35 -3.87
CA GLY A 291 11.62 11.22 -5.03
C GLY A 291 10.17 11.60 -4.74
N ASN A 292 9.24 10.83 -5.32
CA ASN A 292 7.80 11.00 -5.12
C ASN A 292 7.18 9.70 -4.57
N PRO A 293 7.52 9.30 -3.32
CA PRO A 293 7.00 8.08 -2.71
C PRO A 293 5.48 8.16 -2.54
N SER A 294 4.80 7.02 -2.35
CA SER A 294 3.35 7.02 -2.13
C SER A 294 2.92 5.98 -1.10
N PHE A 295 1.93 6.36 -0.28
CA PHE A 295 1.22 5.47 0.63
C PHE A 295 0.02 4.76 -0.01
N SER A 296 -0.41 5.14 -1.21
CA SER A 296 -1.54 4.46 -1.88
C SER A 296 -1.21 3.03 -2.31
N ASP A 297 0.06 2.79 -2.60
CA ASP A 297 0.54 1.52 -3.13
C ASP A 297 1.99 1.28 -2.67
N VAL A 298 2.13 0.97 -1.38
CA VAL A 298 3.43 0.63 -0.81
C VAL A 298 3.86 -0.73 -1.38
N LYS A 299 4.94 -0.74 -2.17
CA LYS A 299 5.48 -1.96 -2.80
C LYS A 299 6.51 -2.66 -1.94
N GLY A 300 7.18 -1.91 -1.08
CA GLY A 300 8.26 -2.43 -0.26
C GLY A 300 8.33 -1.73 1.08
N ILE A 301 8.67 -2.53 2.10
CA ILE A 301 9.11 -2.06 3.40
C ILE A 301 10.52 -2.59 3.60
N LEU A 302 11.47 -1.71 3.91
CA LEU A 302 12.83 -2.09 4.29
C LEU A 302 13.06 -1.61 5.71
N ILE A 303 13.49 -2.51 6.58
CA ILE A 303 13.88 -2.19 7.96
C ILE A 303 15.36 -2.51 8.10
N GLY A 304 16.12 -1.60 8.70
CA GLY A 304 17.54 -1.78 8.86
C GLY A 304 18.10 -1.12 10.10
N VAL A 305 19.37 -1.40 10.33
CA VAL A 305 20.19 -0.82 11.39
C VAL A 305 21.29 -0.01 10.71
N ARG A 306 21.54 1.18 11.23
CA ARG A 306 22.54 2.10 10.73
C ARG A 306 23.44 2.55 11.87
N ASN A 307 24.74 2.58 11.58
CA ASN A 307 25.71 3.32 12.37
C ASN A 307 25.74 4.74 11.77
N PRO A 308 25.17 5.75 12.45
CA PRO A 308 25.18 7.11 11.95
C PRO A 308 26.60 7.55 11.61
N LYS A 309 26.74 8.50 10.68
CA LYS A 309 28.07 9.01 10.32
C LYS A 309 28.50 10.07 11.33
N GLN A 310 29.71 9.96 11.87
CA GLN A 310 30.31 10.98 12.72
C GLN A 310 30.38 12.33 11.97
N ARG A 311 29.83 13.39 12.58
CA ARG A 311 29.79 14.75 12.00
C ARG A 311 30.65 15.74 12.81
N GLY A 312 31.96 15.71 12.61
CA GLY A 312 32.90 16.63 13.27
C GLY A 312 33.56 16.01 14.51
N ALA A 313 34.52 16.73 15.11
CA ALA A 313 35.47 16.17 16.08
C ALA A 313 34.99 16.12 17.55
N ASN A 314 33.83 16.71 17.88
CA ASN A 314 33.32 16.88 19.26
C ASN A 314 31.86 16.42 19.40
N LEU A 315 31.53 15.19 19.00
CA LEU A 315 30.18 14.64 19.18
C LEU A 315 30.23 13.35 19.99
N ASP A 316 29.10 13.01 20.62
CA ASP A 316 28.87 11.77 21.38
C ASP A 316 29.01 10.48 20.54
N ASP A 317 29.34 10.60 19.26
CA ASP A 317 29.60 9.52 18.30
C ASP A 317 31.11 9.30 18.17
N ASP A 318 31.56 8.08 18.45
CA ASP A 318 32.98 7.69 18.45
C ASP A 318 33.54 7.38 17.05
N GLY A 319 32.69 7.37 16.01
CA GLY A 319 33.07 7.04 14.63
C GLY A 319 33.62 5.61 14.49
N GLN A 320 33.41 4.75 15.48
CA GLN A 320 33.91 3.38 15.46
C GLN A 320 32.88 2.45 14.82
N LYS A 321 33.38 1.32 14.36
CA LYS A 321 32.52 0.22 13.92
C LYS A 321 31.74 -0.39 15.09
N LYS A 322 30.54 -0.89 14.81
CA LYS A 322 29.63 -1.45 15.81
C LYS A 322 29.26 -2.90 15.50
N ASP A 323 29.22 -3.72 16.55
CA ASP A 323 28.74 -5.10 16.55
C ASP A 323 27.51 -5.19 17.45
N ALA A 324 26.36 -5.63 16.90
CA ALA A 324 25.10 -5.62 17.64
C ALA A 324 24.12 -6.70 17.16
N ILE A 325 23.18 -7.03 18.04
CA ILE A 325 21.98 -7.76 17.71
C ILE A 325 20.79 -6.83 17.90
N VAL A 326 19.92 -6.74 16.90
CA VAL A 326 18.71 -5.92 16.93
C VAL A 326 17.51 -6.80 16.64
N TRP A 327 16.46 -6.69 17.44
CA TRP A 327 15.19 -7.35 17.17
C TRP A 327 14.13 -6.35 16.76
N VAL A 328 13.27 -6.74 15.84
CA VAL A 328 12.12 -5.95 15.40
C VAL A 328 10.88 -6.82 15.47
N ASP A 329 9.85 -6.30 16.14
CA ASP A 329 8.62 -7.03 16.38
C ASP A 329 7.37 -6.19 16.08
N GLU A 330 6.26 -6.89 15.84
CA GLU A 330 4.90 -6.34 15.82
C GLU A 330 4.79 -5.09 14.91
N LEU A 331 5.26 -5.22 13.66
CA LEU A 331 5.09 -4.18 12.65
C LEU A 331 3.62 -4.10 12.23
N ARG A 332 2.92 -3.07 12.70
CA ARG A 332 1.49 -2.89 12.46
C ARG A 332 1.10 -1.48 12.07
N LEU A 333 0.01 -1.39 11.33
CA LEU A 333 -0.69 -0.14 11.08
C LEU A 333 -1.81 0.03 12.10
N THR A 334 -1.91 1.23 12.66
CA THR A 334 -2.86 1.54 13.74
C THR A 334 -3.58 2.86 13.46
N ASP A 335 -4.63 3.10 14.25
CA ASP A 335 -5.44 4.32 14.22
C ASP A 335 -6.09 4.57 12.84
N PHE A 336 -7.22 3.92 12.58
CA PHE A 336 -7.96 4.11 11.34
C PHE A 336 -8.46 5.55 11.16
N ASN A 337 -8.57 5.96 9.90
CA ASN A 337 -9.19 7.22 9.54
C ASN A 337 -10.72 7.13 9.67
N LYS A 338 -11.27 7.64 10.78
CA LYS A 338 -12.71 7.64 11.10
C LYS A 338 -13.48 8.81 10.48
N SER A 339 -13.10 9.27 9.30
CA SER A 339 -13.81 10.38 8.64
C SER A 339 -15.23 9.94 8.24
N PRO A 340 -16.29 10.64 8.65
CA PRO A 340 -17.64 10.29 8.27
C PRO A 340 -17.87 10.52 6.77
N GLY A 341 -18.63 9.62 6.15
CA GLY A 341 -19.14 9.78 4.81
C GLY A 341 -20.66 9.95 4.81
N TRP A 342 -21.19 10.66 3.82
CA TRP A 342 -22.64 10.78 3.60
C TRP A 342 -22.96 10.70 2.12
N ALA A 343 -24.18 10.26 1.83
CA ALA A 343 -24.74 10.30 0.50
C ALA A 343 -26.16 10.85 0.54
N GLY A 344 -26.54 11.53 -0.52
CA GLY A 344 -27.88 12.08 -0.68
C GLY A 344 -28.32 11.94 -2.13
N THR A 345 -29.52 11.44 -2.34
CA THR A 345 -30.14 11.37 -3.66
C THR A 345 -31.44 12.16 -3.65
N GLY A 346 -31.72 12.85 -4.75
CA GLY A 346 -32.92 13.65 -4.95
C GLY A 346 -33.46 13.40 -6.34
N ARG A 347 -34.77 13.25 -6.43
CA ARG A 347 -35.49 13.12 -7.70
C ARG A 347 -36.70 14.03 -7.69
N LEU A 348 -36.83 14.85 -8.72
CA LEU A 348 -37.99 15.68 -8.98
C LEU A 348 -38.56 15.30 -10.34
N GLU A 349 -39.87 15.13 -10.41
CA GLU A 349 -40.59 14.83 -11.64
C GLU A 349 -41.82 15.74 -11.74
N ALA A 350 -41.91 16.47 -12.84
CA ALA A 350 -43.01 17.39 -13.12
C ALA A 350 -43.66 17.00 -14.45
N ASN A 351 -44.95 16.66 -14.40
CA ASN A 351 -45.74 16.33 -15.58
C ASN A 351 -46.52 17.56 -16.03
N LEU A 352 -46.30 17.99 -17.27
CA LEU A 352 -46.96 19.13 -17.91
C LEU A 352 -48.18 18.67 -18.71
N SER A 353 -49.07 17.89 -18.05
CA SER A 353 -50.27 17.29 -18.67
C SER A 353 -49.92 16.58 -20.01
N ASP A 354 -50.62 16.93 -21.08
CA ASP A 354 -50.46 16.40 -22.44
C ASP A 354 -49.19 16.87 -23.16
N PHE A 355 -48.49 17.89 -22.66
CA PHE A 355 -47.36 18.53 -23.35
C PHE A 355 -46.04 17.79 -23.13
N GLY A 356 -45.81 17.25 -21.94
CA GLY A 356 -44.54 16.58 -21.64
C GLY A 356 -44.26 16.36 -20.16
N ARG A 357 -43.02 15.98 -19.87
CA ARG A 357 -42.50 15.72 -18.53
C ARG A 357 -41.07 16.25 -18.41
N VAL A 358 -40.76 16.79 -17.24
CA VAL A 358 -39.40 17.16 -16.83
C VAL A 358 -38.99 16.29 -15.65
N MET A 359 -37.82 15.66 -15.73
CA MET A 359 -37.22 14.87 -14.66
C MET A 359 -35.85 15.44 -14.30
N VAL A 360 -35.62 15.67 -13.02
CA VAL A 360 -34.34 16.10 -12.48
C VAL A 360 -33.90 15.06 -11.46
N ASN A 361 -32.74 14.47 -11.68
CA ASN A 361 -32.09 13.54 -10.77
C ASN A 361 -30.79 14.16 -10.28
N GLY A 362 -30.53 14.11 -8.97
CA GLY A 362 -29.29 14.53 -8.36
C GLY A 362 -28.82 13.48 -7.35
N ALA A 363 -27.52 13.23 -7.31
CA ALA A 363 -26.89 12.35 -6.35
C ALA A 363 -25.55 12.94 -5.94
N TYR A 364 -25.28 12.90 -4.65
CA TYR A 364 -23.99 13.25 -4.06
C TYR A 364 -23.55 12.11 -3.15
N THR A 365 -22.29 11.72 -3.27
CA THR A 365 -21.63 10.77 -2.37
C THR A 365 -20.29 11.36 -1.96
N SER A 366 -20.04 11.51 -0.67
CA SER A 366 -18.73 11.96 -0.19
C SER A 366 -17.72 10.82 -0.15
N ALA A 367 -16.44 11.18 -0.19
CA ALA A 367 -15.35 10.25 0.13
C ALA A 367 -15.56 9.64 1.52
N GLY A 368 -15.30 8.33 1.66
CA GLY A 368 -15.51 7.58 2.91
C GLY A 368 -16.91 7.01 3.10
N PHE A 369 -17.86 7.28 2.20
CA PHE A 369 -19.18 6.64 2.23
C PHE A 369 -19.13 5.24 1.60
N GLY A 370 -19.68 4.25 2.30
CA GLY A 370 -19.70 2.86 1.88
C GLY A 370 -20.75 2.03 2.64
N SER A 371 -20.92 0.78 2.25
CA SER A 371 -21.81 -0.17 2.92
C SER A 371 -21.18 -0.73 4.21
N LEU A 372 -21.98 -1.24 5.14
CA LEU A 372 -21.52 -1.77 6.44
C LEU A 372 -20.57 -2.98 6.31
N ASP A 373 -20.71 -3.75 5.24
CA ASP A 373 -19.92 -4.95 4.93
C ASP A 373 -18.63 -4.63 4.15
N GLN A 374 -18.43 -3.40 3.70
CA GLN A 374 -17.24 -3.02 2.95
C GLN A 374 -16.02 -2.87 3.86
N LYS A 375 -14.93 -3.52 3.46
CA LYS A 375 -13.63 -3.32 4.10
C LYS A 375 -13.13 -1.90 3.85
N LEU A 376 -12.44 -1.33 4.83
CA LEU A 376 -11.93 0.05 4.80
C LEU A 376 -11.07 0.37 3.57
N ASN A 377 -10.31 -0.61 3.07
CA ASN A 377 -9.45 -0.45 1.90
C ASN A 377 -10.20 -0.39 0.55
N VAL A 378 -11.50 -0.71 0.53
CA VAL A 378 -12.35 -0.70 -0.69
C VAL A 378 -13.30 0.51 -0.69
N ILE A 379 -13.43 1.22 0.44
CA ILE A 379 -14.30 2.39 0.54
C ILE A 379 -13.76 3.51 -0.36
N SER A 380 -14.65 4.02 -1.22
CA SER A 380 -14.34 5.08 -2.17
C SER A 380 -13.73 6.30 -1.47
N GLN A 381 -12.63 6.82 -2.02
CA GLN A 381 -11.98 8.04 -1.56
C GLN A 381 -12.35 9.26 -2.42
N ASP A 382 -13.46 9.18 -3.14
CA ASP A 382 -13.86 10.15 -4.14
C ASP A 382 -15.16 10.85 -3.73
N ASN A 383 -15.24 12.16 -3.96
CA ASN A 383 -16.49 12.91 -3.85
C ASN A 383 -17.15 12.94 -5.22
N ILE A 384 -18.29 12.27 -5.34
CA ILE A 384 -18.98 12.06 -6.61
C ILE A 384 -20.27 12.87 -6.61
N VAL A 385 -20.41 13.74 -7.59
CA VAL A 385 -21.62 14.52 -7.86
C VAL A 385 -22.16 14.13 -9.21
N ASN A 386 -23.37 13.60 -9.25
CA ASN A 386 -24.08 13.31 -10.49
C ASN A 386 -25.37 14.09 -10.53
N TYR A 387 -25.66 14.76 -11.63
CA TYR A 387 -26.98 15.31 -11.86
C TYR A 387 -27.38 15.20 -13.33
N THR A 388 -28.64 14.92 -13.56
CA THR A 388 -29.23 14.76 -14.89
C THR A 388 -30.57 15.44 -14.94
N VAL A 389 -30.77 16.26 -15.96
CA VAL A 389 -32.06 16.85 -16.32
C VAL A 389 -32.49 16.21 -17.63
N ALA A 390 -33.64 15.56 -17.63
CA ALA A 390 -34.25 14.95 -18.81
C ALA A 390 -35.63 15.58 -19.05
N THR A 391 -35.91 15.91 -20.31
CA THR A 391 -37.15 16.57 -20.72
C THR A 391 -37.73 15.79 -21.90
N ASP A 392 -38.94 15.27 -21.71
CA ASP A 392 -39.74 14.64 -22.76
C ASP A 392 -40.84 15.62 -23.16
N LEU A 393 -40.79 16.16 -24.39
CA LEU A 393 -41.77 17.12 -24.90
C LEU A 393 -42.43 16.61 -26.17
N ASP A 394 -43.73 16.85 -26.34
CA ASP A 394 -44.40 16.73 -27.63
C ASP A 394 -44.66 18.12 -28.20
N LEU A 395 -43.72 18.64 -28.99
CA LEU A 395 -43.84 19.97 -29.59
C LEU A 395 -44.99 20.05 -30.60
N GLY A 396 -45.55 18.92 -31.04
CA GLY A 396 -46.75 18.86 -31.87
C GLY A 396 -47.99 19.44 -31.19
N LYS A 397 -48.03 19.44 -29.84
CA LYS A 397 -49.13 20.00 -29.05
C LYS A 397 -49.21 21.54 -29.11
N LEU A 398 -48.15 22.23 -29.54
CA LEU A 398 -48.15 23.68 -29.79
C LEU A 398 -48.85 24.06 -31.10
N LEU A 399 -49.06 23.08 -31.99
CA LEU A 399 -49.75 23.26 -33.26
C LEU A 399 -51.25 22.96 -33.12
N PRO A 400 -52.12 23.52 -33.99
CA PRO A 400 -53.54 23.19 -33.95
C PRO A 400 -53.79 21.69 -34.10
N LYS A 401 -54.65 21.11 -33.26
CA LYS A 401 -54.97 19.65 -33.25
C LYS A 401 -55.34 19.07 -34.62
N LYS A 402 -55.87 19.90 -35.54
CA LYS A 402 -56.25 19.51 -36.90
C LYS A 402 -55.04 19.14 -37.79
N THR A 403 -53.84 19.60 -37.45
CA THR A 403 -52.61 19.35 -38.22
C THR A 403 -52.12 17.91 -38.10
N GLY A 404 -52.38 17.24 -36.96
CA GLY A 404 -51.96 15.87 -36.70
C GLY A 404 -50.46 15.67 -36.57
N ILE A 405 -49.67 16.74 -36.50
CA ILE A 405 -48.21 16.64 -36.45
C ILE A 405 -47.79 16.23 -35.03
N LYS A 406 -46.99 15.18 -34.92
CA LYS A 406 -46.43 14.70 -33.66
C LYS A 406 -44.92 14.89 -33.67
N ILE A 407 -44.40 15.62 -32.69
CA ILE A 407 -42.98 15.97 -32.61
C ILE A 407 -42.46 15.58 -31.22
N PRO A 408 -42.20 14.29 -30.96
CA PRO A 408 -41.63 13.83 -29.70
C PRO A 408 -40.15 14.20 -29.65
N VAL A 409 -39.79 15.06 -28.71
CA VAL A 409 -38.43 15.50 -28.46
C VAL A 409 -38.03 15.07 -27.05
N HIS A 410 -36.95 14.30 -26.97
CA HIS A 410 -36.27 13.99 -25.73
C HIS A 410 -34.97 14.78 -25.67
N VAL A 411 -34.76 15.54 -24.60
CA VAL A 411 -33.50 16.21 -24.32
C VAL A 411 -33.02 15.77 -22.97
N ASP A 412 -31.80 15.24 -22.91
CA ASP A 412 -31.13 14.98 -21.65
C ASP A 412 -29.80 15.72 -21.57
N TYR A 413 -29.54 16.23 -20.37
CA TYR A 413 -28.32 16.91 -20.02
C TYR A 413 -27.85 16.38 -18.67
N GLY A 414 -26.69 15.75 -18.65
CA GLY A 414 -26.10 15.16 -17.45
C GLY A 414 -24.68 15.65 -17.21
N LYS A 415 -24.31 15.81 -15.93
CA LYS A 415 -22.92 15.95 -15.51
C LYS A 415 -22.60 14.97 -14.40
N GLY A 416 -21.43 14.34 -14.52
CA GLY A 416 -20.74 13.64 -13.46
C GLY A 416 -19.46 14.39 -13.13
N ILE A 417 -19.25 14.69 -11.86
CA ILE A 417 -18.06 15.34 -11.34
C ILE A 417 -17.50 14.43 -10.24
N ASN A 418 -16.32 13.88 -10.45
CA ASN A 418 -15.59 13.12 -9.45
C ASN A 418 -14.37 13.93 -9.00
N THR A 419 -14.38 14.34 -7.73
CA THR A 419 -13.27 15.04 -7.08
C THR A 419 -12.57 14.09 -6.10
N PRO A 420 -11.36 13.62 -6.41
CA PRO A 420 -10.65 12.70 -5.55
C PRO A 420 -10.22 13.40 -4.25
N ARG A 421 -10.28 12.68 -3.12
CA ARG A 421 -9.83 13.19 -1.81
C ARG A 421 -8.33 13.43 -1.79
N TYR A 422 -7.57 12.56 -2.45
CA TYR A 422 -6.12 12.63 -2.59
C TYR A 422 -5.74 13.16 -3.97
N ASN A 423 -4.59 13.82 -4.10
CA ASN A 423 -4.11 14.30 -5.38
C ASN A 423 -3.78 13.10 -6.29
N PRO A 424 -4.34 12.97 -7.51
CA PRO A 424 -4.05 11.86 -8.41
C PRO A 424 -2.56 11.67 -8.76
N LEU A 425 -1.80 12.76 -8.86
CA LEU A 425 -0.36 12.73 -9.13
C LEU A 425 0.47 12.50 -7.87
N ASN A 426 -0.15 12.71 -6.72
CA ASN A 426 0.48 12.55 -5.42
C ASN A 426 -0.50 11.88 -4.41
N PRO A 427 -0.77 10.58 -4.56
CA PRO A 427 -1.96 9.95 -4.01
C PRO A 427 -1.92 9.69 -2.51
N ASP A 428 -0.89 10.14 -1.79
CA ASP A 428 -0.80 10.18 -0.32
C ASP A 428 -1.19 11.54 0.28
N THR A 429 -1.22 12.60 -0.54
CA THR A 429 -1.47 13.97 -0.11
C THR A 429 -2.91 14.34 -0.42
N LYS A 430 -3.64 14.91 0.54
CA LYS A 430 -5.02 15.35 0.28
C LYS A 430 -5.01 16.47 -0.75
N LEU A 431 -5.89 16.39 -1.76
CA LEU A 431 -5.97 17.36 -2.84
C LEU A 431 -6.22 18.78 -2.28
N LYS A 432 -7.08 18.90 -1.27
CA LYS A 432 -7.35 20.18 -0.61
C LYS A 432 -6.10 20.78 0.03
N ASP A 433 -5.29 19.96 0.72
CA ASP A 433 -4.11 20.42 1.44
C ASP A 433 -3.02 20.84 0.45
N ASP A 434 -2.82 20.07 -0.63
CA ASP A 434 -1.91 20.45 -1.72
C ASP A 434 -2.35 21.75 -2.42
N LEU A 435 -3.64 21.90 -2.75
CA LEU A 435 -4.15 23.14 -3.36
C LEU A 435 -3.98 24.38 -2.46
N ASN A 436 -3.97 24.20 -1.13
CA ASN A 436 -3.73 25.29 -0.18
C ASN A 436 -2.26 25.74 -0.13
N THR A 437 -1.32 24.94 -0.67
CA THR A 437 0.10 25.32 -0.74
C THR A 437 0.40 26.31 -1.89
N TYR A 438 -0.52 26.50 -2.83
CA TYR A 438 -0.35 27.42 -3.94
C TYR A 438 -0.72 28.84 -3.52
N VAL A 439 0.19 29.78 -3.76
CA VAL A 439 -0.02 31.21 -3.48
C VAL A 439 -0.88 31.85 -4.58
N ASP A 440 -0.59 31.54 -5.85
CA ASP A 440 -1.34 32.06 -6.98
C ASP A 440 -2.67 31.30 -7.19
N LYS A 441 -3.74 32.07 -7.43
CA LYS A 441 -5.08 31.52 -7.65
C LYS A 441 -5.19 30.85 -9.02
N ALA A 442 -4.55 31.39 -10.06
CA ALA A 442 -4.67 30.85 -11.41
C ALA A 442 -3.99 29.48 -11.51
N GLU A 443 -2.81 29.33 -10.91
CA GLU A 443 -2.13 28.02 -10.77
C GLU A 443 -2.98 27.02 -10.00
N ARG A 444 -3.53 27.42 -8.84
CA ARG A 444 -4.39 26.55 -8.02
C ARG A 444 -5.62 26.08 -8.78
N ASP A 445 -6.29 26.97 -9.50
CA ASP A 445 -7.48 26.62 -10.27
C ASP A 445 -7.13 25.72 -11.48
N SER A 446 -5.95 25.90 -12.07
CA SER A 446 -5.42 25.01 -13.11
C SER A 446 -5.20 23.58 -12.58
N VAL A 447 -4.47 23.44 -11.47
CA VAL A 447 -4.19 22.13 -10.83
C VAL A 447 -5.50 21.44 -10.43
N LYS A 448 -6.44 22.19 -9.85
CA LYS A 448 -7.76 21.67 -9.48
C LYS A 448 -8.54 21.14 -10.70
N GLN A 449 -8.48 21.83 -11.84
CA GLN A 449 -9.17 21.39 -13.04
C GLN A 449 -8.58 20.12 -13.65
N MET A 450 -7.26 19.92 -13.53
CA MET A 450 -6.59 18.69 -13.98
C MET A 450 -6.91 17.50 -13.07
N ALA A 451 -7.07 17.71 -11.76
CA ALA A 451 -7.34 16.64 -10.81
C ALA A 451 -8.79 16.11 -10.81
N VAL A 452 -9.76 16.89 -11.32
CA VAL A 452 -11.18 16.54 -11.29
C VAL A 452 -11.56 15.77 -12.56
N ASP A 453 -12.08 14.55 -12.41
CA ASP A 453 -12.74 13.83 -13.49
C ASP A 453 -14.12 14.44 -13.73
N TYR A 454 -14.31 14.93 -14.95
CA TYR A 454 -15.51 15.62 -15.37
C TYR A 454 -16.05 14.99 -16.64
N THR A 455 -17.29 14.52 -16.56
CA THR A 455 -18.03 14.00 -17.70
C THR A 455 -19.32 14.79 -17.89
N ARG A 456 -19.56 15.27 -19.11
CA ARG A 456 -20.80 15.95 -19.51
C ARG A 456 -21.43 15.21 -20.67
N ARG A 457 -22.70 14.84 -20.52
CA ARG A 457 -23.51 14.20 -21.56
C ARG A 457 -24.62 15.14 -21.99
N THR A 458 -24.86 15.19 -23.29
CA THR A 458 -25.95 15.96 -23.88
C THR A 458 -26.52 15.14 -25.01
N ASN A 459 -27.78 14.71 -24.89
CA ASN A 459 -28.46 14.07 -25.99
C ASN A 459 -29.74 14.80 -26.35
N ILE A 460 -30.02 14.83 -27.65
CA ILE A 460 -31.22 15.42 -28.24
C ILE A 460 -31.74 14.41 -29.24
N ASN A 461 -32.90 13.82 -28.94
CA ASN A 461 -33.52 12.80 -29.76
C ASN A 461 -34.91 13.25 -30.20
N ILE A 462 -35.11 13.36 -31.50
CA ILE A 462 -36.41 13.53 -32.12
C ILE A 462 -36.76 12.18 -32.73
N MET A 463 -37.65 11.43 -32.07
CA MET A 463 -37.96 10.06 -32.49
C MET A 463 -39.33 10.02 -33.14
N ASN A 464 -39.40 9.42 -34.32
CA ASN A 464 -40.67 9.17 -34.99
C ASN A 464 -41.50 10.44 -35.19
N LEU A 465 -40.84 11.52 -35.62
CA LEU A 465 -41.49 12.72 -36.16
C LEU A 465 -42.37 12.28 -37.32
N ARG A 466 -43.67 12.50 -37.19
CA ARG A 466 -44.64 12.06 -38.20
C ARG A 466 -45.86 12.95 -38.21
N LYS A 467 -46.62 12.83 -39.29
CA LYS A 467 -47.96 13.39 -39.37
C LYS A 467 -48.99 12.27 -39.24
N GLU A 468 -49.85 12.38 -38.24
CA GLU A 468 -50.96 11.47 -38.02
C GLU A 468 -52.15 11.85 -38.90
N ARG A 469 -52.89 10.84 -39.37
CA ARG A 469 -54.10 11.03 -40.16
C ARG A 469 -55.22 11.57 -39.25
N THR A 470 -55.61 12.83 -39.44
CA THR A 470 -56.69 13.46 -38.67
C THR A 470 -58.06 13.23 -39.31
N ASN A 471 -58.98 12.63 -38.56
CA ASN A 471 -60.37 12.37 -38.97
C ASN A 471 -61.30 13.58 -38.71
N THR A 472 -60.90 14.77 -39.14
CA THR A 472 -61.67 16.02 -38.93
C THR A 472 -62.05 16.69 -40.26
N GLY A 473 -63.30 17.13 -40.41
CA GLY A 473 -63.80 17.87 -41.59
C GLY A 473 -63.89 17.03 -42.87
N LYS A 474 -63.56 17.64 -44.03
CA LYS A 474 -63.56 17.02 -45.40
C LYS A 474 -62.63 15.79 -45.57
N LYS A 475 -61.88 15.39 -44.54
CA LYS A 475 -60.94 14.25 -44.53
C LYS A 475 -61.49 13.00 -43.83
N LYS A 476 -62.71 13.04 -43.30
CA LYS A 476 -63.39 11.89 -42.71
C LYS A 476 -63.52 10.76 -43.75
N ASN A 477 -62.98 9.57 -43.45
CA ASN A 477 -62.96 8.38 -44.32
C ASN A 477 -62.04 8.41 -45.57
N ARG A 478 -61.01 9.27 -45.64
CA ARG A 478 -60.03 9.18 -46.74
C ARG A 478 -59.14 7.94 -46.57
N LYS A 479 -59.10 7.08 -47.61
CA LYS A 479 -58.22 5.90 -47.64
C LYS A 479 -56.75 6.31 -47.73
N PRO A 480 -55.83 5.61 -47.03
CA PRO A 480 -54.39 5.76 -47.21
C PRO A 480 -54.00 5.76 -48.68
N GLN A 481 -53.37 6.83 -49.17
CA GLN A 481 -52.73 6.86 -50.49
C GLN A 481 -51.24 6.61 -50.35
N VAL A 482 -50.61 6.09 -51.40
CA VAL A 482 -49.16 5.79 -51.42
C VAL A 482 -48.33 7.07 -51.18
N TYR A 483 -48.79 8.19 -51.73
CA TYR A 483 -48.11 9.50 -51.64
C TYR A 483 -48.53 10.34 -50.41
N ASP A 484 -49.30 9.79 -49.47
CA ASP A 484 -49.66 10.52 -48.26
C ASP A 484 -48.41 10.80 -47.40
N LEU A 485 -48.21 12.07 -47.01
CA LEU A 485 -47.12 12.47 -46.09
C LEU A 485 -47.21 11.77 -44.74
N GLU A 486 -48.41 11.30 -44.37
CA GLU A 486 -48.68 10.52 -43.17
C GLU A 486 -48.03 9.12 -43.18
N ASN A 487 -47.51 8.65 -44.32
CA ASN A 487 -46.75 7.40 -44.42
C ASN A 487 -45.27 7.57 -44.05
N PHE A 488 -44.77 8.81 -43.97
CA PHE A 488 -43.37 9.08 -43.66
C PHE A 488 -43.17 9.32 -42.17
N ASN A 489 -42.08 8.80 -41.62
CA ASN A 489 -41.56 9.17 -40.32
C ASN A 489 -40.08 9.52 -40.41
N PHE A 490 -39.66 10.46 -39.57
CA PHE A 490 -38.27 10.89 -39.47
C PHE A 490 -37.79 10.71 -38.04
N SER A 491 -36.57 10.22 -37.87
CA SER A 491 -35.92 10.14 -36.56
C SER A 491 -34.53 10.73 -36.66
N PHE A 492 -34.18 11.55 -35.67
CA PHE A 492 -32.86 12.14 -35.54
C PHE A 492 -32.41 12.07 -34.09
N ALA A 493 -31.19 11.60 -33.87
CA ALA A 493 -30.58 11.51 -32.55
C ALA A 493 -29.19 12.13 -32.60
N TYR A 494 -28.95 13.05 -31.68
CA TYR A 494 -27.66 13.66 -31.41
C TYR A 494 -27.23 13.27 -30.00
N SER A 495 -25.99 12.81 -29.88
CA SER A 495 -25.36 12.52 -28.60
C SER A 495 -23.99 13.15 -28.56
N GLN A 496 -23.68 13.83 -27.45
CA GLN A 496 -22.35 14.35 -27.16
C GLN A 496 -21.90 13.91 -25.77
N ILE A 497 -20.74 13.29 -25.71
CA ILE A 497 -20.03 13.01 -24.47
C ILE A 497 -18.76 13.84 -24.49
N PHE A 498 -18.62 14.71 -23.50
CA PHE A 498 -17.39 15.44 -23.23
C PHE A 498 -16.79 14.89 -21.94
N HIS A 499 -15.51 14.53 -21.98
CA HIS A 499 -14.80 13.98 -20.84
C HIS A 499 -13.44 14.67 -20.68
N ARG A 500 -13.03 14.88 -19.44
CA ARG A 500 -11.66 15.29 -19.08
C ARG A 500 -11.31 14.69 -17.73
N ASN A 501 -10.05 14.38 -17.54
CA ASN A 501 -9.50 13.90 -16.27
C ASN A 501 -7.99 14.21 -16.25
N ILE A 502 -7.25 13.58 -15.34
CA ILE A 502 -5.81 13.81 -15.19
C ILE A 502 -4.99 13.40 -16.42
N ASP A 503 -5.44 12.38 -17.16
CA ASP A 503 -4.75 11.85 -18.34
C ASP A 503 -5.24 12.50 -19.65
N ILE A 504 -6.48 13.00 -19.66
CA ILE A 504 -7.19 13.49 -20.84
C ILE A 504 -7.58 14.95 -20.63
N ALA A 505 -6.87 15.86 -21.31
CA ALA A 505 -7.18 17.30 -21.25
C ALA A 505 -8.58 17.63 -21.82
N SER A 506 -8.99 16.96 -22.90
CA SER A 506 -10.32 17.10 -23.51
C SER A 506 -10.59 15.97 -24.50
N ASP A 507 -11.60 15.16 -24.22
CA ASP A 507 -12.22 14.23 -25.16
C ASP A 507 -13.65 14.68 -25.47
N ARG A 508 -14.02 14.64 -26.74
CA ARG A 508 -15.35 15.05 -27.22
C ARG A 508 -15.82 14.11 -28.31
N MET A 509 -16.64 13.16 -27.92
CA MET A 509 -17.32 12.26 -28.85
C MET A 509 -18.68 12.83 -29.23
N LYS A 510 -18.95 12.97 -30.52
CA LYS A 510 -20.23 13.38 -31.08
C LYS A 510 -20.77 12.28 -31.98
N THR A 511 -22.04 11.93 -31.82
CA THR A 511 -22.73 10.95 -32.66
C THR A 511 -23.99 11.56 -33.22
N TYR A 512 -24.18 11.38 -34.52
CA TYR A 512 -25.37 11.82 -35.25
C TYR A 512 -25.99 10.58 -35.90
N ARG A 513 -27.27 10.35 -35.66
CA ARG A 513 -28.04 9.27 -36.31
C ARG A 513 -29.29 9.85 -36.90
N GLY A 514 -29.50 9.62 -38.20
CA GLY A 514 -30.71 9.96 -38.91
C GLY A 514 -31.37 8.70 -39.45
N GLY A 515 -32.70 8.68 -39.48
CA GLY A 515 -33.48 7.61 -40.08
C GLY A 515 -34.72 8.17 -40.75
N LEU A 516 -35.00 7.69 -41.96
CA LEU A 516 -36.24 7.96 -42.67
C LEU A 516 -36.98 6.63 -42.81
N GLY A 517 -38.21 6.59 -42.30
CA GLY A 517 -39.10 5.44 -42.46
C GLY A 517 -40.26 5.78 -43.38
N TYR A 518 -40.61 4.85 -44.25
CA TYR A 518 -41.85 4.88 -45.03
C TYR A 518 -42.69 3.65 -44.67
N ASN A 519 -43.91 3.87 -44.19
CA ASN A 519 -44.81 2.83 -43.77
C ASN A 519 -46.19 3.05 -44.40
N PHE A 520 -46.50 2.27 -45.43
CA PHE A 520 -47.78 2.27 -46.10
C PHE A 520 -48.53 0.96 -45.83
N ASN A 521 -49.55 1.05 -44.97
CA ASN A 521 -50.45 -0.05 -44.69
C ASN A 521 -51.79 0.18 -45.40
N THR A 522 -52.13 -0.73 -46.33
CA THR A 522 -53.42 -0.77 -47.01
C THR A 522 -54.22 -2.00 -46.59
N ARG A 523 -55.55 -1.87 -46.57
CA ARG A 523 -56.46 -3.02 -46.47
C ARG A 523 -56.99 -3.29 -47.88
N PRO A 524 -56.38 -4.19 -48.66
CA PRO A 524 -56.87 -4.49 -50.00
C PRO A 524 -58.30 -5.02 -49.91
N LYS A 525 -59.13 -4.74 -50.92
CA LYS A 525 -60.45 -5.38 -51.02
C LYS A 525 -60.20 -6.88 -51.22
N ASN A 526 -60.89 -7.71 -50.44
CA ASN A 526 -60.79 -9.16 -50.57
C ASN A 526 -61.39 -9.56 -51.92
N PHE A 527 -60.54 -9.93 -52.88
CA PHE A 527 -60.97 -10.34 -54.21
C PHE A 527 -61.03 -11.88 -54.21
N ARG A 528 -62.25 -12.44 -54.30
CA ARG A 528 -62.48 -13.87 -54.53
C ARG A 528 -62.91 -14.05 -55.99
N PRO A 529 -61.98 -14.27 -56.93
CA PRO A 529 -62.31 -14.34 -58.36
C PRO A 529 -63.17 -15.53 -58.75
N PHE A 530 -63.18 -16.61 -57.95
CA PHE A 530 -64.04 -17.77 -58.17
C PHE A 530 -64.47 -18.31 -56.81
N SER A 531 -65.77 -18.20 -56.50
CA SER A 531 -66.43 -18.92 -55.41
C SER A 531 -67.18 -20.10 -55.96
#